data_AF-A0AAE9JB92-F1
#
_entry.id   AF-A0AAE9JB92-F1
#
_cell.length_a   1.000
_cell.length_b   1.000
_cell.length_c   1.000
_cell.angle_alpha   90.00
_cell.angle_beta   90.00
_cell.angle_gamma   90.00
#
_symmetry.space_group_name_H-M   'P 1'
#
loop_
_entity.id
_entity.type
_entity.pdbx_description
1 polymer ?
#
loop_
_entity_poly.entity_id
_entity_poly.type
_entity_poly.pdbx_seq_one_letter_code
_entity_poly.pdbx_strand_id
1 'polypeptide(L)'
;MTKPVGWCATWLPLIKIAQAICHFIVIIMFLDGRAQWYMYNAIFIFSFLALFFSFFTILLRFFELTDLHIMSFNFAAMIINFLLMSISLAFSGLLIWDICNMREGPIKIRYHQRLPPANIGNDAWIRRCVVAATSLLLAGILYLITYLKLRSVSSN
;
A
#
# COMPACT_ATOMS: atom_id res chain seq x y z
N MET A 1 -27.08 15.72 5.29
CA MET A 1 -26.51 16.19 6.57
C MET A 1 -25.02 16.42 6.38
N THR A 2 -24.49 17.60 6.70
CA THR A 2 -23.04 17.88 6.64
C THR A 2 -22.37 17.32 7.88
N LYS A 3 -21.41 16.39 7.74
CA LYS A 3 -20.68 15.83 8.88
C LYS A 3 -19.84 16.91 9.57
N PRO A 4 -19.71 16.88 10.90
CA PRO A 4 -18.86 17.84 11.62
C PRO A 4 -17.41 17.71 11.16
N VAL A 5 -16.67 18.82 11.20
CA VAL A 5 -15.26 18.93 10.75
C VAL A 5 -14.36 17.84 11.37
N GLY A 6 -14.70 17.35 12.57
CA GLY A 6 -14.00 16.26 13.26
C GLY A 6 -14.23 14.84 12.73
N TRP A 7 -15.11 14.62 11.74
CA TRP A 7 -15.39 13.28 11.23
C TRP A 7 -14.18 12.63 10.55
N CYS A 8 -13.38 13.41 9.82
CA CYS A 8 -12.11 12.96 9.24
C CYS A 8 -11.05 12.61 10.30
N ALA A 9 -11.22 13.08 11.55
CA ALA A 9 -10.36 12.75 12.68
C ALA A 9 -10.81 11.47 13.42
N THR A 10 -11.84 10.78 12.93
CA THR A 10 -12.19 9.44 13.45
C THR A 10 -11.18 8.40 12.99
N TRP A 11 -11.11 7.26 13.71
CA TRP A 11 -10.03 6.29 13.55
C TRP A 11 -9.90 5.72 12.14
N LEU A 12 -11.00 5.44 11.42
CA LEU A 12 -10.94 4.78 10.12
C LEU A 12 -10.44 5.72 9.03
N PRO A 13 -11.01 6.93 8.83
CA PRO A 13 -10.47 7.90 7.88
C PRO A 13 -8.99 8.19 8.11
N LEU A 14 -8.55 8.38 9.36
CA LEU A 14 -7.13 8.61 9.66
C LEU A 14 -6.24 7.45 9.21
N ILE A 15 -6.62 6.21 9.52
CA ILE A 15 -5.86 5.03 9.10
C ILE A 15 -5.88 4.87 7.58
N LYS A 16 -7.02 5.13 6.92
CA LYS A 16 -7.13 5.09 5.45
C LYS A 16 -6.28 6.16 4.76
N ILE A 17 -6.20 7.37 5.32
CA ILE A 17 -5.31 8.42 4.82
C ILE A 17 -3.84 7.99 4.98
N ALA A 18 -3.46 7.43 6.13
CA ALA A 18 -2.10 6.93 6.34
C ALA A 18 -1.74 5.80 5.36
N GLN A 19 -2.66 4.86 5.10
CA GLN A 19 -2.50 3.83 4.07
C GLN A 19 -2.32 4.44 2.67
N ALA A 20 -3.15 5.43 2.32
CA ALA A 20 -3.06 6.13 1.04
C ALA A 20 -1.70 6.85 0.88
N ILE A 21 -1.20 7.53 1.93
CA ILE A 21 0.12 8.18 1.93
C ILE A 21 1.23 7.15 1.70
N CYS A 22 1.18 5.98 2.36
CA CYS A 22 2.17 4.93 2.16
C CYS A 22 2.22 4.48 0.69
N HIS A 23 1.07 4.23 0.07
CA HIS A 23 1.01 3.85 -1.34
C HIS A 23 1.40 5.00 -2.28
N PHE A 24 1.09 6.24 -1.94
CA PHE A 24 1.51 7.41 -2.70
C PHE A 24 3.04 7.56 -2.74
N ILE A 25 3.72 7.33 -1.61
CA ILE A 25 5.18 7.31 -1.54
C ILE A 25 5.74 6.22 -2.48
N VAL A 26 5.17 5.00 -2.44
CA VAL A 26 5.61 3.89 -3.31
C VAL A 26 5.45 4.24 -4.79
N ILE A 27 4.34 4.89 -5.17
CA ILE A 27 4.10 5.36 -6.54
C ILE A 27 5.19 6.32 -6.99
N ILE A 28 5.54 7.31 -6.16
CA ILE A 28 6.59 8.29 -6.49
C ILE A 28 7.94 7.59 -6.65
N MET A 29 8.28 6.68 -5.73
CA MET A 29 9.58 5.98 -5.76
C MET A 29 9.77 5.14 -7.03
N PHE A 30 8.71 4.48 -7.51
CA PHE A 30 8.78 3.58 -8.68
C PHE A 30 8.43 4.23 -10.02
N LEU A 31 8.05 5.52 -10.06
CA LEU A 31 7.63 6.19 -11.30
C LEU A 31 8.65 6.04 -12.44
N ASP A 32 9.93 6.17 -12.11
CA ASP A 32 11.06 6.08 -13.04
C ASP A 32 11.53 4.63 -13.30
N GLY A 33 11.25 3.69 -12.40
CA GLY A 33 11.78 2.31 -12.44
C GLY A 33 10.83 1.26 -13.02
N ARG A 34 9.65 1.66 -13.49
CA ARG A 34 8.59 0.73 -13.96
C ARG A 34 9.05 -0.26 -15.01
N ALA A 35 9.98 0.14 -15.89
CA ALA A 35 10.45 -0.68 -17.00
C ALA A 35 11.67 -1.56 -16.67
N GLN A 36 12.14 -1.55 -15.42
CA GLN A 36 13.37 -2.26 -15.03
C GLN A 36 13.11 -3.69 -14.63
N TRP A 37 11.99 -3.90 -13.94
CA TRP A 37 11.58 -5.21 -13.50
C TRP A 37 10.06 -5.25 -13.41
N TYR A 38 9.48 -6.33 -13.92
CA TYR A 38 8.03 -6.51 -13.94
C TYR A 38 7.41 -6.44 -12.54
N MET A 39 8.15 -6.84 -11.50
CA MET A 39 7.66 -6.71 -10.12
C MET A 39 7.55 -5.26 -9.66
N TYR A 40 8.46 -4.36 -10.08
CA TYR A 40 8.29 -2.93 -9.78
C TYR A 40 7.03 -2.37 -10.44
N ASN A 41 6.73 -2.80 -11.67
CA ASN A 41 5.48 -2.42 -12.34
C ASN A 41 4.26 -2.99 -11.62
N ALA A 42 4.31 -4.25 -11.17
CA ALA A 42 3.24 -4.87 -10.39
C ALA A 42 2.99 -4.13 -9.07
N ILE A 43 4.05 -3.78 -8.33
CA ILE A 43 3.99 -2.99 -7.09
C ILE A 43 3.41 -1.61 -7.34
N PHE A 44 3.83 -0.97 -8.44
CA PHE A 44 3.33 0.33 -8.86
C PHE A 44 1.81 0.29 -9.12
N ILE A 45 1.34 -0.64 -9.97
CA ILE A 45 -0.08 -0.80 -10.29
C ILE A 45 -0.88 -1.13 -9.03
N PHE A 46 -0.39 -2.06 -8.20
CA PHE A 46 -1.02 -2.39 -6.93
C PHE A 46 -1.17 -1.16 -6.02
N SER A 47 -0.15 -0.33 -5.93
CA SER A 47 -0.18 0.87 -5.09
C SER A 47 -1.21 1.89 -5.59
N PHE A 48 -1.40 2.03 -6.90
CA PHE A 48 -2.51 2.84 -7.45
C PHE A 48 -3.88 2.31 -7.03
N LEU A 49 -4.10 0.99 -7.16
CA LEU A 49 -5.38 0.37 -6.80
C LEU A 49 -5.65 0.49 -5.29
N ALA A 50 -4.64 0.28 -4.45
CA ALA A 50 -4.76 0.38 -3.00
C ALA A 50 -4.99 1.83 -2.52
N LEU A 51 -4.37 2.81 -3.18
CA LEU A 51 -4.62 4.24 -2.96
C LEU A 51 -6.07 4.59 -3.33
N PHE A 52 -6.53 4.16 -4.50
CA PHE A 52 -7.92 4.37 -4.94
C PHE A 52 -8.91 3.74 -3.94
N PHE A 53 -8.67 2.50 -3.51
CA PHE A 53 -9.50 1.82 -2.52
C PHE A 53 -9.56 2.58 -1.19
N SER A 54 -8.45 3.15 -0.74
CA SER A 54 -8.40 3.92 0.51
C SER A 54 -9.30 5.16 0.43
N PHE A 55 -9.22 5.92 -0.66
CA PHE A 55 -10.11 7.06 -0.90
C PHE A 55 -11.57 6.64 -1.06
N PHE A 56 -11.82 5.58 -1.83
CA PHE A 56 -13.17 5.06 -2.02
C PHE A 56 -13.82 4.64 -0.70
N THR A 57 -13.08 3.98 0.20
CA THR A 57 -13.56 3.61 1.54
C THR A 57 -13.93 4.83 2.38
N ILE A 58 -13.13 5.89 2.30
CA ILE A 58 -13.43 7.16 3.00
C ILE A 58 -14.73 7.76 2.45
N LEU A 59 -14.88 7.83 1.13
CA LEU A 59 -16.08 8.36 0.49
C LEU A 59 -17.33 7.56 0.86
N LEU A 60 -17.28 6.23 0.81
CA LEU A 60 -18.42 5.38 1.19
C LEU A 60 -18.88 5.64 2.62
N ARG A 61 -17.94 5.81 3.56
CA ARG A 61 -18.27 6.14 4.95
C ARG A 61 -18.75 7.58 5.13
N PHE A 62 -18.28 8.50 4.28
CA PHE A 62 -18.73 9.89 4.28
C PHE A 62 -20.20 9.99 3.85
N PHE A 63 -20.58 9.28 2.79
CA PHE A 63 -21.94 9.25 2.26
C PHE A 63 -22.91 8.33 3.03
N GLU A 64 -22.45 7.66 4.10
CA GLU A 64 -23.29 6.75 4.92
C GLU A 64 -23.94 5.62 4.12
N LEU A 65 -23.40 5.30 2.94
CA LEU A 65 -23.80 4.16 2.13
C LEU A 65 -23.55 2.83 2.86
N THR A 66 -22.78 2.87 3.95
CA THR A 66 -22.55 1.76 4.87
C THR A 66 -23.77 1.39 5.70
N ASP A 67 -24.74 2.29 5.88
CA ASP A 67 -25.82 2.12 6.85
C ASP A 67 -27.05 1.39 6.29
N LEU A 68 -27.16 1.23 4.96
CA LEU A 68 -28.22 0.43 4.32
C LEU A 68 -28.00 -1.09 4.45
N HIS A 69 -26.75 -1.55 4.58
CA HIS A 69 -26.38 -2.98 4.61
C HIS A 69 -25.12 -3.24 5.47
N ILE A 70 -25.16 -2.78 6.73
CA ILE A 70 -24.01 -2.72 7.66
C ILE A 70 -23.23 -4.04 7.76
N MET A 71 -23.91 -5.20 7.78
CA MET A 71 -23.27 -6.51 7.94
C MET A 71 -22.49 -6.95 6.69
N SER A 72 -22.97 -6.66 5.47
CA SER A 72 -22.27 -7.05 4.24
C SER A 72 -21.08 -6.14 3.96
N PHE A 73 -21.17 -4.86 4.31
CA PHE A 73 -20.10 -3.89 4.10
C PHE A 73 -18.89 -4.16 5.00
N ASN A 74 -19.10 -4.37 6.30
CA ASN A 74 -18.00 -4.64 7.23
C ASN A 74 -17.27 -5.95 6.88
N PHE A 75 -18.01 -6.98 6.47
CA PHE A 75 -17.43 -8.24 6.03
C PHE A 75 -16.60 -8.09 4.74
N ALA A 76 -17.14 -7.42 3.73
CA ALA A 76 -16.41 -7.13 2.50
C ALA A 76 -15.16 -6.29 2.76
N ALA A 77 -15.27 -5.25 3.59
CA ALA A 77 -14.14 -4.41 3.99
C ALA A 77 -13.07 -5.23 4.72
N MET A 78 -13.44 -6.17 5.62
CA MET A 78 -12.48 -7.06 6.27
C MET A 78 -11.70 -7.90 5.26
N ILE A 79 -12.39 -8.55 4.32
CA ILE A 79 -11.73 -9.37 3.29
C ILE A 79 -10.74 -8.53 2.48
N ILE A 80 -11.16 -7.34 2.03
CA ILE A 80 -10.29 -6.49 1.23
C ILE A 80 -9.08 -6.01 2.04
N ASN A 81 -9.26 -5.61 3.30
CA ASN A 81 -8.13 -5.22 4.15
C ASN A 81 -7.16 -6.39 4.36
N PHE A 82 -7.66 -7.62 4.52
CA PHE A 82 -6.81 -8.81 4.64
C PHE A 82 -6.00 -9.08 3.35
N LEU A 83 -6.62 -8.95 2.18
CA LEU A 83 -5.94 -9.10 0.90
C LEU A 83 -4.87 -8.01 0.71
N LEU A 84 -5.22 -6.75 0.94
CA LEU A 84 -4.29 -5.61 0.82
C LEU A 84 -3.13 -5.72 1.82
N MET A 85 -3.39 -6.18 3.04
CA MET A 85 -2.36 -6.51 4.02
C MET A 85 -1.40 -7.55 3.46
N SER A 86 -1.93 -8.70 3.02
CA SER A 86 -1.13 -9.85 2.57
C SER A 86 -0.24 -9.49 1.38
N ILE A 87 -0.82 -8.78 0.40
CA ILE A 87 -0.09 -8.35 -0.80
C ILE A 87 0.97 -7.29 -0.45
N SER A 88 0.66 -6.33 0.43
CA SER A 88 1.64 -5.31 0.84
C SER A 88 2.84 -5.93 1.56
N LEU A 89 2.61 -6.90 2.44
CA LEU A 89 3.67 -7.63 3.15
C LEU A 89 4.50 -8.49 2.18
N ALA A 90 3.85 -9.20 1.25
CA ALA A 90 4.55 -9.99 0.24
C ALA A 90 5.45 -9.11 -0.65
N PHE A 91 4.95 -7.97 -1.13
CA PHE A 91 5.75 -7.05 -1.92
C PHE A 91 6.85 -6.36 -1.12
N SER A 92 6.62 -6.03 0.15
CA SER A 92 7.68 -5.56 1.04
C SER A 92 8.80 -6.60 1.16
N GLY A 93 8.45 -7.88 1.39
CA GLY A 93 9.43 -8.97 1.48
C GLY A 93 10.21 -9.15 0.18
N LEU A 94 9.53 -9.09 -0.96
CA LEU A 94 10.13 -9.17 -2.29
C LEU A 94 11.12 -8.02 -2.54
N LEU A 95 10.79 -6.79 -2.14
CA LEU A 95 11.72 -5.66 -2.25
C LEU A 95 12.91 -5.80 -1.32
N ILE A 96 12.72 -6.29 -0.09
CA ILE A 96 13.83 -6.53 0.84
C ILE A 96 14.80 -7.57 0.26
N TRP A 97 14.27 -8.67 -0.29
CA TRP A 97 15.06 -9.67 -0.99
C TRP A 97 15.84 -9.07 -2.17
N ASP A 98 15.18 -8.28 -2.99
CA ASP A 98 15.77 -7.60 -4.14
C ASP A 98 16.90 -6.63 -3.73
N ILE A 99 16.68 -5.81 -2.70
CA ILE A 99 17.67 -4.91 -2.13
C ILE A 99 18.91 -5.67 -1.64
N CYS A 100 18.74 -6.81 -0.97
CA CYS A 100 19.86 -7.64 -0.54
C CYS A 100 20.68 -8.15 -1.73
N ASN A 101 20.01 -8.61 -2.80
CA ASN A 101 20.70 -9.07 -4.01
C ASN A 101 21.44 -7.93 -4.74
N MET A 102 20.89 -6.71 -4.76
CA MET A 102 21.57 -5.56 -5.37
C MET A 102 22.84 -5.14 -4.63
N ARG A 103 22.89 -5.32 -3.29
CA ARG A 103 24.08 -5.01 -2.48
C ARG A 103 25.24 -5.96 -2.74
N GLU A 104 24.97 -7.18 -3.17
CA GLU A 104 25.99 -8.19 -3.50
C GLU A 104 26.63 -7.98 -4.89
N GLY A 105 26.24 -6.92 -5.60
CA GLY A 105 26.89 -6.45 -6.83
C GLY A 105 26.03 -6.61 -8.10
N PRO A 106 26.33 -5.82 -9.15
CA PRO A 106 25.53 -5.72 -10.37
C PRO A 106 25.41 -7.03 -11.17
N ILE A 107 26.30 -8.00 -10.96
CA ILE A 107 26.32 -9.29 -11.68
C ILE A 107 25.18 -10.23 -11.21
N LYS A 108 24.61 -10.03 -10.01
CA LYS A 108 23.53 -10.87 -9.46
C LYS A 108 22.11 -10.40 -9.83
N ILE A 109 21.98 -9.26 -10.50
CA ILE A 109 20.73 -8.72 -11.03
C ILE A 109 20.34 -9.48 -12.32
N ARG A 110 20.08 -10.79 -12.22
CA ARG A 110 19.76 -11.63 -13.40
C ARG A 110 18.32 -11.48 -13.91
N TYR A 111 17.42 -10.97 -13.08
CA TYR A 111 15.98 -10.88 -13.37
C TYR A 111 15.50 -9.47 -13.73
N HIS A 112 16.36 -8.45 -13.62
CA HIS A 112 16.03 -7.13 -14.12
C HIS A 112 16.24 -7.09 -15.63
N GLN A 113 15.24 -6.56 -16.34
CA GLN A 113 15.27 -6.38 -17.79
C GLN A 113 16.16 -5.20 -18.18
N ARG A 114 16.37 -4.24 -17.27
CA ARG A 114 17.18 -3.03 -17.50
C ARG A 114 17.95 -2.65 -16.24
N LEU A 115 19.05 -1.94 -16.44
CA LEU A 115 19.83 -1.33 -15.37
C LEU A 115 19.03 -0.23 -14.63
N PRO A 116 19.44 0.13 -13.39
CA PRO A 116 18.99 1.32 -12.64
C PRO A 116 18.84 2.57 -13.54
N PRO A 117 17.89 3.50 -13.29
CA PRO A 117 17.67 4.61 -14.20
C PRO A 117 18.91 5.50 -14.20
N ALA A 118 19.44 5.81 -15.39
CA ALA A 118 20.76 6.43 -15.53
C ALA A 118 20.85 7.81 -14.87
N ASN A 119 19.73 8.53 -14.76
CA ASN A 119 19.61 9.83 -14.09
C ASN A 119 19.64 9.75 -12.55
N ILE A 120 19.40 8.58 -11.96
CA ILE A 120 19.33 8.37 -10.51
C ILE A 120 20.61 7.69 -10.01
N GLY A 121 21.12 6.72 -10.77
CA GLY A 121 22.25 5.88 -10.35
C GLY A 121 21.84 4.76 -9.39
N ASN A 122 22.72 3.76 -9.23
CA ASN A 122 22.42 2.52 -8.52
C ASN A 122 22.14 2.74 -7.02
N ASP A 123 22.98 3.50 -6.32
CA ASP A 123 22.84 3.69 -4.88
C ASP A 123 21.56 4.45 -4.50
N ALA A 124 21.21 5.47 -5.30
CA ALA A 124 19.97 6.21 -5.10
C ALA A 124 18.75 5.36 -5.47
N TRP A 125 18.86 4.46 -6.46
CA TRP A 125 17.83 3.48 -6.76
C TRP A 125 17.58 2.54 -5.58
N ILE A 126 18.64 1.97 -4.99
CA ILE A 126 18.52 1.12 -3.79
C ILE A 126 17.83 1.86 -2.65
N ARG A 127 18.16 3.15 -2.42
CA ARG A 127 17.47 3.96 -1.39
C ARG A 127 15.99 4.11 -1.67
N ARG A 128 15.57 4.32 -2.93
CA ARG A 128 14.15 4.37 -3.30
C ARG A 128 13.45 3.04 -3.02
N CYS A 129 14.08 1.92 -3.35
CA CYS A 129 13.55 0.59 -3.03
C CYS A 129 13.39 0.38 -1.52
N VAL A 130 14.34 0.83 -0.69
CA VAL A 130 14.24 0.76 0.78
C VAL A 130 13.04 1.58 1.30
N VAL A 131 12.87 2.81 0.81
CA VAL A 131 11.72 3.66 1.18
C VAL A 131 10.40 3.02 0.76
N ALA A 132 10.34 2.44 -0.43
CA ALA A 132 9.13 1.76 -0.89
C ALA A 132 8.83 0.49 -0.07
N ALA A 133 9.84 -0.33 0.25
CA ALA A 133 9.69 -1.53 1.07
C ALA A 133 9.16 -1.18 2.47
N THR A 134 9.77 -0.20 3.13
CA THR A 134 9.34 0.25 4.46
C THR A 134 7.93 0.86 4.43
N SER A 135 7.58 1.59 3.38
CA SER A 135 6.22 2.12 3.18
C SER A 135 5.18 1.02 2.99
N LEU A 136 5.50 -0.03 2.23
CA LEU A 136 4.62 -1.20 2.05
C LEU A 136 4.47 -2.01 3.33
N LEU A 137 5.55 -2.18 4.10
CA LEU A 137 5.50 -2.82 5.41
C LEU A 137 4.55 -2.08 6.35
N LEU A 138 4.70 -0.75 6.44
CA LEU A 138 3.82 0.09 7.25
C LEU A 138 2.37 0.02 6.77
N ALA A 139 2.13 0.09 5.45
CA ALA A 139 0.78 -0.08 4.89
C ALA A 139 0.17 -1.43 5.30
N GLY A 140 0.94 -2.52 5.20
CA GLY A 140 0.53 -3.86 5.65
C GLY A 140 0.09 -3.88 7.12
N ILE A 141 0.88 -3.28 8.01
CA ILE A 141 0.55 -3.16 9.44
C ILE A 141 -0.73 -2.35 9.64
N LEU A 142 -0.91 -1.24 8.92
CA LEU A 142 -2.12 -0.42 9.02
C LEU A 142 -3.37 -1.16 8.52
N TYR A 143 -3.25 -1.98 7.46
CA TYR A 143 -4.34 -2.84 6.99
C TYR A 143 -4.68 -3.91 8.02
N LEU A 144 -3.69 -4.51 8.68
CA LEU A 144 -3.91 -5.44 9.79
C LEU A 144 -4.69 -4.77 10.94
N ILE A 145 -4.27 -3.56 11.35
CA ILE A 145 -4.98 -2.79 12.39
C ILE A 145 -6.43 -2.53 11.98
N THR A 146 -6.67 -2.16 10.72
CA THR A 146 -8.02 -1.93 10.19
C THR A 146 -8.85 -3.20 10.23
N TYR A 147 -8.29 -4.33 9.78
CA TYR A 147 -8.93 -5.64 9.80
C TYR A 147 -9.34 -6.04 11.23
N LEU A 148 -8.41 -5.96 12.19
CA LEU A 148 -8.67 -6.34 13.58
C LEU A 148 -9.76 -5.47 14.23
N LYS A 149 -9.74 -4.15 13.96
CA LYS A 149 -10.78 -3.24 14.45
C LYS A 149 -12.15 -3.53 13.84
N LEU A 150 -12.24 -3.78 12.53
CA LEU A 150 -13.50 -4.14 11.88
C LEU A 150 -14.03 -5.49 12.38
N ARG A 151 -13.14 -6.47 12.60
CA ARG A 151 -13.50 -7.77 13.17
C ARG A 151 -14.10 -7.64 14.57
N SER A 152 -13.48 -6.84 15.44
CA SER A 152 -14.00 -6.59 16.79
C SER A 152 -15.38 -5.93 16.80
N VAL A 153 -15.69 -5.10 15.80
CA VAL A 153 -17.02 -4.48 15.66
C VAL A 153 -18.05 -5.49 15.16
N SER A 154 -17.64 -6.45 14.33
CA SER A 154 -18.54 -7.48 13.78
C SER A 154 -18.87 -8.61 14.76
N SER A 155 -18.07 -8.78 15.82
CA SER A 155 -18.27 -9.83 16.83
C SER A 155 -19.09 -9.38 18.05
N ASN A 156 -19.41 -8.09 18.14
CA ASN A 156 -20.23 -7.48 19.19
C ASN A 156 -21.63 -7.19 18.64
#